data_AF-A0A7X0AYM3-F1
#
_entry.id   AF-A0A7X0AYM3-F1
#
_cell.length_a   1.000
_cell.length_b   1.000
_cell.length_c   1.000
_cell.angle_alpha   90.00
_cell.angle_beta   90.00
_cell.angle_gamma   90.00
#
_symmetry.space_group_name_H-M   'P 1'
#
loop_
_entity.id
_entity.type
_entity.pdbx_description
1 polymer ?
#
loop_
_entity_poly.entity_id
_entity_poly.type
_entity_poly.pdbx_seq_one_letter_code
_entity_poly.pdbx_strand_id
1 'polypeptide(L)'
;MKQISLRAAVIVFGAGTLTLSGLAYAAGSLKASTNKDLVDAMHGEAFAAFKYLAYADAARAHGHPEVAELFERTAKVERDEHFVEHAKRVGLVGTDVENLRDAIKGESYETSDMYPAMARRAEVVDDKDAAWHFEEVGGDEAKHRDAFQAALAKISAN
;
A
#
# COMPACT_ATOMS: atom_id res chain seq x y z
N MET A 1 -5.92 -9.79 52.19
CA MET A 1 -4.85 -9.70 51.17
C MET A 1 -4.96 -10.91 50.25
N LYS A 2 -5.52 -10.75 49.04
CA LYS A 2 -5.51 -11.79 48.00
C LYS A 2 -4.67 -11.26 46.84
N GLN A 3 -3.49 -11.84 46.66
CA GLN A 3 -2.62 -11.63 45.51
C GLN A 3 -3.26 -12.34 44.31
N ILE A 4 -3.78 -11.56 43.35
CA ILE A 4 -4.21 -12.06 42.05
C ILE A 4 -3.03 -11.82 41.11
N SER A 5 -2.33 -12.90 40.77
CA SER A 5 -1.28 -12.89 39.76
C SER A 5 -1.91 -12.66 38.38
N LEU A 6 -1.71 -11.46 37.82
CA LEU A 6 -1.94 -11.23 36.40
C LEU A 6 -0.78 -11.87 35.62
N ARG A 7 -1.04 -13.00 34.97
CA ARG A 7 -0.17 -13.48 33.90
C ARG A 7 -0.44 -12.62 32.66
N ALA A 8 0.53 -11.79 32.32
CA ALA A 8 0.56 -11.10 31.04
C ALA A 8 0.51 -12.15 29.91
N ALA A 9 -0.59 -12.17 29.16
CA ALA A 9 -0.62 -12.83 27.88
C ALA A 9 0.24 -11.98 26.93
N VAL A 10 1.49 -12.42 26.73
CA VAL A 10 2.30 -11.93 25.62
C VAL A 10 1.65 -12.46 24.35
N ILE A 11 0.71 -11.69 23.81
CA ILE A 11 0.24 -11.88 22.45
C ILE A 11 1.38 -11.40 21.57
N VAL A 12 2.17 -12.36 21.09
CA VAL A 12 3.12 -12.14 20.01
C VAL A 12 2.28 -11.69 18.81
N PHE A 13 2.22 -10.38 18.57
CA PHE A 13 1.82 -9.85 17.29
C PHE A 13 2.87 -10.34 16.30
N GLY A 14 2.58 -11.45 15.63
CA GLY A 14 3.29 -11.82 14.42
C GLY A 14 3.15 -10.63 13.48
N ALA A 15 4.26 -9.91 13.28
CA ALA A 15 4.41 -9.04 12.13
C ALA A 15 4.20 -9.94 10.92
N GLY A 16 2.98 -10.00 10.42
CA GLY A 16 2.67 -10.63 9.16
C GLY A 16 3.42 -9.83 8.13
N THR A 17 4.62 -10.28 7.76
CA THR A 17 5.24 -9.88 6.51
C THR A 17 4.28 -10.29 5.43
N LEU A 18 3.48 -9.32 4.98
CA LEU A 18 2.67 -9.40 3.79
C LEU A 18 3.67 -9.51 2.62
N THR A 19 4.14 -10.72 2.35
CA THR A 19 4.83 -10.99 1.11
C THR A 19 3.75 -11.02 0.04
N LEU A 20 3.50 -9.85 -0.55
CA LEU A 20 2.83 -9.72 -1.85
C LEU A 20 3.61 -10.60 -2.82
N SER A 21 3.16 -11.84 -2.93
CA SER A 21 3.85 -12.90 -3.64
C SER A 21 3.35 -12.89 -5.08
N GLY A 22 4.32 -12.80 -5.99
CA GLY A 22 4.14 -13.16 -7.38
C GLY A 22 4.07 -11.99 -8.34
N LEU A 23 5.14 -11.19 -8.36
CA LEU A 23 5.63 -10.56 -9.59
C LEU A 23 7.14 -10.76 -9.62
N ALA A 24 7.58 -11.76 -10.38
CA ALA A 24 8.98 -11.88 -10.76
C ALA A 24 9.18 -10.92 -11.94
N TYR A 25 9.48 -9.66 -11.66
CA TYR A 25 9.79 -8.70 -12.70
C TYR A 25 11.20 -8.98 -13.25
N ALA A 26 11.28 -9.23 -14.56
CA ALA A 26 12.51 -9.61 -15.22
C ALA A 26 13.22 -8.36 -15.76
N ALA A 27 14.22 -7.87 -15.03
CA ALA A 27 15.22 -6.94 -15.56
C ALA A 27 16.60 -7.19 -14.94
N GLY A 28 17.40 -8.11 -15.52
CA GLY A 28 18.75 -8.45 -15.06
C GLY A 28 18.82 -9.20 -13.72
N SER A 29 19.93 -9.90 -13.42
CA SER A 29 20.03 -10.82 -12.28
C SER A 29 20.14 -10.12 -10.91
N LEU A 30 19.13 -9.35 -10.50
CA LEU A 30 19.05 -8.87 -9.13
C LEU A 30 19.05 -10.08 -8.19
N LYS A 31 19.91 -10.03 -7.17
CA LYS A 31 19.86 -11.03 -6.10
C LYS A 31 18.56 -10.81 -5.33
N ALA A 32 17.97 -11.90 -4.81
CA ALA A 32 16.68 -11.85 -4.12
C ALA A 32 16.66 -10.83 -2.97
N SER A 33 17.76 -10.70 -2.22
CA SER A 33 17.89 -9.69 -1.16
C SER A 33 17.81 -8.27 -1.72
N THR A 34 18.58 -7.96 -2.77
CA THR A 34 18.55 -6.64 -3.42
C THR A 34 17.18 -6.32 -4.00
N ASN A 35 16.49 -7.30 -4.60
CA ASN A 35 15.13 -7.10 -5.10
C ASN A 35 14.17 -6.76 -3.95
N LYS A 36 14.28 -7.47 -2.82
CA LYS A 36 13.48 -7.19 -1.64
C LYS A 36 13.75 -5.79 -1.10
N ASP A 37 15.02 -5.39 -0.97
CA ASP A 37 15.41 -4.07 -0.46
C ASP A 37 14.87 -2.94 -1.35
N LEU A 38 14.87 -3.12 -2.68
CA LEU A 38 14.30 -2.16 -3.62
C LEU A 38 12.78 -2.05 -3.49
N VAL A 39 12.07 -3.17 -3.32
CA VAL A 39 10.61 -3.15 -3.09
C VAL A 39 10.27 -2.51 -1.75
N ASP A 40 11.03 -2.81 -0.69
CA ASP A 40 10.87 -2.17 0.62
C ASP A 40 11.11 -0.65 0.52
N ALA A 41 12.14 -0.22 -0.20
CA ALA A 41 12.42 1.19 -0.47
C ALA A 41 11.24 1.86 -1.20
N MET A 42 10.70 1.23 -2.25
CA MET A 42 9.54 1.75 -2.98
C MET A 42 8.32 1.97 -2.09
N HIS A 43 8.00 1.04 -1.19
CA HIS A 43 6.93 1.26 -0.22
C HIS A 43 7.22 2.45 0.69
N GLY A 44 8.49 2.60 1.13
CA GLY A 44 8.95 3.73 1.91
C GLY A 44 8.77 5.07 1.18
N GLU A 45 9.22 5.16 -0.07
CA GLU A 45 9.12 6.38 -0.87
C GLU A 45 7.67 6.75 -1.19
N ALA A 46 6.83 5.77 -1.52
CA ALA A 46 5.41 6.00 -1.74
C ALA A 46 4.72 6.53 -0.48
N PHE A 47 4.97 5.91 0.68
CA PHE A 47 4.44 6.38 1.96
C PHE A 47 4.96 7.78 2.32
N ALA A 48 6.25 8.06 2.10
CA ALA A 48 6.85 9.36 2.34
C ALA A 48 6.21 10.45 1.47
N ALA A 49 6.02 10.20 0.18
CA ALA A 49 5.38 11.14 -0.75
C ALA A 49 3.99 11.56 -0.27
N PHE A 50 3.08 10.60 -0.03
CA PHE A 50 1.71 10.91 0.41
C PHE A 50 1.66 11.54 1.80
N LYS A 51 2.53 11.11 2.72
CA LYS A 51 2.65 11.69 4.06
C LYS A 51 3.10 13.16 4.00
N TYR A 52 4.07 13.49 3.16
CA TYR A 52 4.54 14.87 3.01
C TYR A 52 3.49 15.76 2.35
N LEU A 53 2.69 15.26 1.41
CA LEU A 53 1.55 16.02 0.88
C LEU A 53 0.53 16.35 1.98
N ALA A 54 0.19 15.39 2.85
CA ALA A 54 -0.69 15.66 4.00
C ALA A 54 -0.09 16.70 4.97
N TYR A 55 1.23 16.66 5.19
CA TYR A 55 1.92 17.67 6.00
C TYR A 55 1.93 19.04 5.34
N ALA A 56 2.01 19.11 4.01
CA ALA A 56 1.92 20.36 3.28
C ALA A 56 0.55 21.02 3.45
N ASP A 57 -0.54 20.24 3.37
CA ASP A 57 -1.90 20.74 3.60
C ASP A 57 -2.06 21.29 5.03
N ALA A 58 -1.54 20.57 6.02
CA ALA A 58 -1.54 21.04 7.40
C ALA A 58 -0.70 22.32 7.58
N ALA A 59 0.51 22.37 7.03
CA ALA A 59 1.37 23.55 7.10
C ALA A 59 0.72 24.79 6.46
N ARG A 60 0.04 24.60 5.33
CA ARG A 60 -0.73 25.64 4.65
C ARG A 60 -1.89 26.13 5.52
N ALA A 61 -2.66 25.21 6.11
CA ALA A 61 -3.75 25.55 7.03
C ALA A 61 -3.27 26.32 8.27
N HIS A 62 -2.04 26.07 8.73
CA HIS A 62 -1.41 26.76 9.85
C HIS A 62 -0.75 28.10 9.48
N GLY A 63 -0.80 28.53 8.22
CA GLY A 63 -0.21 29.80 7.78
C GLY A 63 1.30 29.73 7.53
N HIS A 64 1.84 28.55 7.23
CA HIS A 64 3.25 28.33 6.91
C HIS A 64 3.45 27.91 5.44
N PRO A 65 3.23 28.82 4.47
CA PRO A 65 3.28 28.47 3.04
C PRO A 65 4.65 27.96 2.60
N GLU A 66 5.75 28.54 3.11
CA GLU A 66 7.10 28.10 2.75
C GLU A 66 7.40 26.66 3.22
N VAL A 67 6.85 26.25 4.36
CA VAL A 67 6.97 24.88 4.88
C VAL A 67 6.11 23.93 4.05
N ALA A 68 4.91 24.36 3.65
CA ALA A 68 4.06 23.57 2.76
C ALA A 68 4.76 23.31 1.41
N GLU A 69 5.34 24.35 0.80
CA GLU A 69 6.10 24.22 -0.44
C GLU A 69 7.33 23.32 -0.29
N LEU A 70 8.01 23.36 0.86
CA LEU A 70 9.12 22.45 1.14
C LEU A 70 8.63 21.00 1.13
N PHE A 71 7.55 20.69 1.86
CA PHE A 71 6.99 19.34 1.87
C PHE A 71 6.53 18.88 0.48
N GLU A 72 5.90 19.75 -0.31
CA GLU A 72 5.46 19.41 -1.67
C GLU A 72 6.63 19.11 -2.60
N ARG A 73 7.70 19.92 -2.55
CA ARG A 73 8.91 19.65 -3.33
C ARG A 73 9.56 18.34 -2.90
N THR A 74 9.63 18.06 -1.60
CA THR A 74 10.16 16.79 -1.10
C THR A 74 9.30 15.61 -1.56
N ALA A 75 7.97 15.69 -1.41
CA ALA A 75 7.04 14.66 -1.89
C ALA A 75 7.22 14.35 -3.37
N LYS A 76 7.45 15.40 -4.17
CA LYS A 76 7.73 15.27 -5.60
C LYS A 76 9.03 14.52 -5.88
N VAL A 77 10.08 14.75 -5.10
CA VAL A 77 11.35 13.99 -5.22
C VAL A 77 11.11 12.51 -4.90
N GLU A 78 10.45 12.20 -3.78
CA GLU A 78 10.20 10.81 -3.39
C GLU A 78 9.39 10.05 -4.47
N ARG A 79 8.35 10.70 -5.02
CA ARG A 79 7.52 10.13 -6.07
C ARG A 79 8.23 10.04 -7.42
N ASP A 80 8.74 11.15 -7.93
CA ASP A 80 9.12 11.28 -9.34
C ASP A 80 10.57 10.83 -9.60
N GLU A 81 11.41 10.79 -8.56
CA GLU A 81 12.81 10.41 -8.65
C GLU A 81 13.05 9.06 -7.96
N HIS A 82 12.92 8.98 -6.63
CA HIS A 82 13.32 7.78 -5.89
C HIS A 82 12.43 6.57 -6.20
N PHE A 83 11.10 6.69 -6.06
CA PHE A 83 10.17 5.62 -6.38
C PHE A 83 10.31 5.16 -7.84
N VAL A 84 10.35 6.11 -8.78
CA VAL A 84 10.46 5.80 -10.23
C VAL A 84 11.78 5.10 -10.55
N GLU A 85 12.89 5.50 -9.95
CA GLU A 85 14.19 4.86 -10.19
C GLU A 85 14.25 3.44 -9.61
N HIS A 86 13.68 3.22 -8.42
CA HIS A 86 13.54 1.88 -7.85
C HIS A 86 12.61 1.01 -8.70
N ALA A 87 11.46 1.54 -9.14
CA ALA A 87 10.51 0.87 -10.01
C ALA A 87 11.16 0.40 -11.32
N LYS A 88 12.01 1.23 -11.95
CA LYS A 88 12.76 0.84 -13.15
C LYS A 88 13.72 -0.32 -12.88
N ARG A 89 14.41 -0.31 -11.74
CA ARG A 89 15.39 -1.34 -11.37
C ARG A 89 14.76 -2.69 -11.11
N VAL A 90 13.60 -2.70 -10.44
CA VAL A 90 12.86 -3.94 -10.23
C VAL A 90 12.08 -4.34 -11.46
N GLY A 91 11.86 -3.46 -12.44
CA GLY A 91 11.06 -3.74 -13.63
C GLY A 91 9.55 -3.69 -13.38
N LEU A 92 9.11 -2.82 -12.45
CA LEU A 92 7.71 -2.73 -12.00
C LEU A 92 6.73 -2.42 -13.12
N VAL A 93 7.09 -1.51 -14.03
CA VAL A 93 6.18 -1.01 -15.06
C VAL A 93 6.34 -1.82 -16.34
N GLY A 94 5.30 -2.55 -16.71
CA GLY A 94 5.18 -3.31 -17.96
C GLY A 94 4.29 -2.62 -18.99
N THR A 95 3.75 -3.42 -19.91
CA THR A 95 2.71 -2.99 -20.86
C THR A 95 1.39 -2.69 -20.15
N ASP A 96 0.47 -1.95 -20.79
CA ASP A 96 -0.86 -1.67 -20.22
C ASP A 96 -1.61 -2.95 -19.83
N VAL A 97 -1.50 -4.01 -20.63
CA VAL A 97 -2.10 -5.32 -20.33
C VAL A 97 -1.49 -5.96 -19.08
N GLU A 98 -0.17 -5.91 -18.92
CA GLU A 98 0.52 -6.44 -17.74
C GLU A 98 0.17 -5.64 -16.48
N ASN A 99 0.22 -4.31 -16.58
CA ASN A 99 -0.11 -3.40 -15.48
C ASN A 99 -1.57 -3.57 -15.02
N LEU A 100 -2.52 -3.71 -15.96
CA LEU A 100 -3.92 -3.95 -15.62
C LEU A 100 -4.14 -5.31 -14.96
N ARG A 101 -3.45 -6.36 -15.42
CA ARG A 101 -3.54 -7.69 -14.79
C ARG A 101 -2.98 -7.67 -13.37
N ASP A 102 -1.89 -6.94 -13.16
CA ASP A 102 -1.32 -6.76 -11.83
C ASP A 102 -2.27 -6.00 -10.90
N ALA A 103 -2.79 -4.85 -11.35
CA ALA A 103 -3.77 -4.08 -10.60
C ALA A 103 -5.00 -4.93 -10.25
N ILE A 104 -5.59 -5.66 -11.22
CA ILE A 104 -6.72 -6.56 -10.97
C ILE A 104 -6.39 -7.60 -9.89
N LYS A 105 -5.17 -8.16 -9.89
CA LYS A 105 -4.73 -9.12 -8.88
C LYS A 105 -4.64 -8.48 -7.50
N GLY A 106 -4.06 -7.29 -7.39
CA GLY A 106 -3.98 -6.50 -6.16
C GLY A 106 -5.38 -6.20 -5.62
N GLU A 107 -6.20 -5.51 -6.39
CA GLU A 107 -7.57 -5.13 -6.02
C GLU A 107 -8.43 -6.34 -5.66
N SER A 108 -8.26 -7.47 -6.36
CA SER A 108 -8.96 -8.73 -6.02
C SER A 108 -8.56 -9.23 -4.64
N TYR A 109 -7.27 -9.26 -4.33
CA TYR A 109 -6.79 -9.68 -3.02
C TYR A 109 -7.27 -8.74 -1.90
N GLU A 110 -7.26 -7.44 -2.18
CA GLU A 110 -7.66 -6.43 -1.20
C GLU A 110 -9.14 -6.58 -0.83
N THR A 111 -10.00 -6.71 -1.85
CA THR A 111 -11.45 -6.86 -1.65
C THR A 111 -11.86 -8.24 -1.11
N SER A 112 -11.22 -9.34 -1.51
CA SER A 112 -11.64 -10.69 -1.08
C SER A 112 -11.01 -11.14 0.24
N ASP A 113 -9.79 -10.69 0.54
CA ASP A 113 -8.99 -11.25 1.62
C ASP A 113 -8.54 -10.19 2.62
N MET A 114 -7.81 -9.16 2.16
CA MET A 114 -7.09 -8.25 3.05
C MET A 114 -8.04 -7.41 3.92
N TYR A 115 -8.90 -6.61 3.29
CA TYR A 115 -9.82 -5.72 4.00
C TYR A 115 -10.87 -6.48 4.81
N PRO A 116 -11.50 -7.56 4.31
CA PRO A 116 -12.39 -8.37 5.14
C PRO A 116 -11.69 -8.99 6.36
N ALA A 117 -10.42 -9.40 6.23
CA ALA A 117 -9.67 -9.91 7.38
C ALA A 117 -9.29 -8.81 8.37
N MET A 118 -9.01 -7.59 7.90
CA MET A 118 -8.77 -6.42 8.75
C MET A 118 -10.04 -6.03 9.52
N ALA A 119 -11.18 -5.94 8.83
CA ALA A 119 -12.48 -5.67 9.45
C ALA A 119 -12.79 -6.65 10.59
N ARG A 120 -12.73 -7.96 10.32
CA ARG A 120 -12.95 -8.99 11.35
C ARG A 120 -12.00 -8.88 12.54
N ARG A 121 -10.73 -8.51 12.31
CA ARG A 121 -9.77 -8.31 13.42
C ARG A 121 -10.14 -7.09 14.26
N ALA A 122 -10.60 -6.01 13.64
CA ALA A 122 -11.07 -4.81 14.35
C ALA A 122 -12.35 -5.10 15.16
N GLU A 123 -13.29 -5.88 14.62
CA GLU A 123 -14.49 -6.32 15.35
C GLU A 123 -14.14 -7.12 16.61
N VAL A 124 -13.16 -8.03 16.54
CA VAL A 124 -12.73 -8.87 17.68
C VAL A 124 -12.23 -8.02 18.86
N VAL A 125 -11.67 -6.83 18.60
CA VAL A 125 -11.17 -5.92 19.63
C VAL A 125 -12.14 -4.76 19.94
N ASP A 126 -13.38 -4.84 19.46
CA ASP A 126 -14.45 -3.84 19.62
C ASP A 126 -14.14 -2.46 19.02
N ASP A 127 -13.24 -2.40 18.03
CA ASP A 127 -12.96 -1.18 17.25
C ASP A 127 -13.90 -1.09 16.05
N LYS A 128 -15.16 -0.72 16.33
CA LYS A 128 -16.25 -0.74 15.36
C LYS A 128 -16.06 0.26 14.21
N ASP A 129 -15.47 1.42 14.49
CA ASP A 129 -15.24 2.45 13.46
C ASP A 129 -14.18 1.99 12.46
N ALA A 130 -13.09 1.39 12.95
CA ALA A 130 -12.07 0.80 12.07
C ALA A 130 -12.63 -0.39 11.28
N ALA A 131 -13.44 -1.25 11.91
CA ALA A 131 -14.07 -2.38 11.24
C ALA A 131 -14.94 -1.92 10.05
N TRP A 132 -15.84 -0.96 10.31
CA TRP A 132 -16.69 -0.37 9.29
C TRP A 132 -15.88 0.27 8.16
N HIS A 133 -14.83 1.03 8.50
CA HIS A 133 -14.00 1.67 7.49
C HIS A 133 -13.27 0.64 6.62
N PHE A 134 -12.74 -0.44 7.19
CA PHE A 134 -12.14 -1.52 6.39
C PHE A 134 -13.14 -2.19 5.45
N GLU A 135 -14.39 -2.38 5.86
CA GLU A 135 -15.44 -2.90 4.98
C GLU A 135 -15.77 -1.93 3.83
N GLU A 136 -15.85 -0.64 4.13
CA GLU A 136 -16.06 0.41 3.13
C GLU A 136 -14.96 0.39 2.07
N VAL A 137 -13.70 0.41 2.50
CA VAL A 137 -12.54 0.39 1.60
C VAL A 137 -12.52 -0.89 0.75
N GLY A 138 -12.79 -2.06 1.35
CA GLY A 138 -12.92 -3.30 0.59
C GLY A 138 -14.02 -3.27 -0.49
N GLY A 139 -15.08 -2.48 -0.27
CA GLY A 139 -16.11 -2.21 -1.26
C GLY A 139 -15.67 -1.27 -2.39
N ASP A 140 -14.77 -0.33 -2.12
CA ASP A 140 -14.17 0.53 -3.14
C ASP A 140 -13.16 -0.23 -4.01
N GLU A 141 -12.33 -1.09 -3.42
CA GLU A 141 -11.38 -1.93 -4.18
C GLU A 141 -12.10 -2.90 -5.12
N ALA A 142 -13.32 -3.35 -4.75
CA ALA A 142 -14.17 -4.11 -5.67
C ALA A 142 -14.52 -3.31 -6.94
N LYS A 143 -14.83 -2.01 -6.79
CA LYS A 143 -15.14 -1.13 -7.92
C LYS A 143 -13.91 -0.87 -8.78
N HIS A 144 -12.74 -0.67 -8.15
CA HIS A 144 -11.47 -0.51 -8.87
C HIS A 144 -11.13 -1.75 -9.69
N ARG A 145 -11.20 -2.95 -9.08
CA ARG A 145 -11.02 -4.23 -9.78
C ARG A 145 -11.92 -4.32 -11.02
N ASP A 146 -13.21 -4.07 -10.86
CA ASP A 146 -14.19 -4.21 -11.94
C ASP A 146 -13.93 -3.19 -13.08
N ALA A 147 -13.51 -1.97 -12.73
CA ALA A 147 -13.09 -0.96 -13.70
C ALA A 147 -11.84 -1.39 -14.49
N PHE A 148 -10.83 -1.96 -13.82
CA PHE A 148 -9.63 -2.46 -14.50
C PHE A 148 -9.93 -3.69 -15.37
N GLN A 149 -10.82 -4.59 -14.94
CA GLN A 149 -11.28 -5.71 -15.77
C GLN A 149 -11.97 -5.22 -17.04
N ALA A 150 -12.84 -4.22 -16.94
CA ALA A 150 -13.50 -3.62 -18.09
C ALA A 150 -12.48 -2.96 -19.05
N ALA A 151 -11.49 -2.25 -18.51
CA ALA A 151 -10.41 -1.65 -19.30
C ALA A 151 -9.57 -2.71 -20.02
N LEU A 152 -9.19 -3.78 -19.33
CA LEU A 152 -8.41 -4.89 -19.89
C LEU A 152 -9.15 -5.57 -21.05
N ALA A 153 -10.45 -5.84 -20.87
CA ALA A 153 -11.30 -6.43 -21.90
C ALA A 153 -11.35 -5.54 -23.16
N LYS A 154 -11.45 -4.21 -22.98
CA LYS A 154 -11.50 -3.25 -24.08
C LYS A 154 -10.20 -3.23 -24.90
N ILE A 155 -9.04 -3.20 -24.23
CA ILE A 155 -7.75 -3.08 -24.94
C ILE A 155 -7.26 -4.42 -25.51
N SER A 156 -7.74 -5.55 -25.00
CA SER A 156 -7.36 -6.90 -25.49
C SER A 156 -8.22 -7.38 -26.66
N ALA A 157 -9.32 -6.69 -26.97
CA ALA A 157 -10.22 -7.02 -28.07
C ALA A 157 -9.83 -6.34 -29.40
N ASN A 158 -8.83 -5.45 -29.37
CA ASN A 158 -8.26 -4.75 -30.54
C ASN A 158 -6.92 -5.38 -30.94
#